data_AF-A0A662HZV2-F1
#
_entry.id   AF-A0A662HZV2-F1
#
_cell.length_a   1.000
_cell.length_b   1.000
_cell.length_c   1.000
_cell.angle_alpha   90.00
_cell.angle_beta   90.00
_cell.angle_gamma   90.00
#
_symmetry.space_group_name_H-M   'P 1'
#
loop_
_entity.id
_entity.type
_entity.pdbx_description
1 polymer ?
#
loop_
_entity_poly.entity_id
_entity_poly.type
_entity_poly.pdbx_seq_one_letter_code
_entity_poly.pdbx_strand_id
1 'polypeptide(L)'
;MKLTRRRLLALLSAAAGGLVLDAVAIEPRAILWVNMVRLRLSDNLGFSLKIAHLSDSHFPSASPLVYGKAVEEVKGFNPDYVFFTGDPVSSKAGLKDVEEFLSSLTESAPLYLVWGNWDQIAHLVWEKHRKKLAQIC
;
A
#
# COMPACT_ATOMS: atom_id res chain seq x y z
N MET A 1 32.25 32.89 16.59
CA MET A 1 32.68 32.35 15.28
C MET A 1 32.16 33.26 14.17
N LYS A 2 33.01 33.87 13.33
CA LYS A 2 32.53 34.71 12.21
C LYS A 2 32.10 33.81 11.04
N LEU A 3 30.82 33.81 10.68
CA LEU A 3 30.34 33.09 9.51
C LEU A 3 30.81 33.82 8.25
N THR A 4 31.59 33.15 7.40
CA THR A 4 31.97 33.69 6.09
C THR A 4 30.87 33.36 5.08
N ARG A 5 30.70 34.22 4.06
CA ARG A 5 29.70 34.02 2.98
C ARG A 5 29.81 32.63 2.35
N ARG A 6 31.03 32.12 2.17
CA ARG A 6 31.29 30.76 1.62
C ARG A 6 30.75 29.65 2.52
N ARG A 7 30.92 29.77 3.85
CA ARG A 7 30.37 28.80 4.80
C ARG A 7 28.86 28.87 4.87
N LEU A 8 28.27 30.07 4.78
CA LEU A 8 26.82 30.24 4.70
C LEU A 8 26.25 29.56 3.45
N LEU A 9 26.84 29.79 2.28
CA LEU A 9 26.42 29.16 1.03
C LEU A 9 26.54 27.63 1.09
N ALA A 10 27.65 27.09 1.62
CA ALA A 10 27.82 25.66 1.78
C ALA A 10 26.74 25.04 2.69
N LEU A 11 26.39 25.71 3.78
CA LEU A 11 25.33 25.26 4.69
C LEU A 11 23.95 25.29 4.03
N LEU A 12 23.63 26.36 3.28
CA LEU A 12 22.37 26.46 2.55
C LEU A 12 22.27 25.38 1.45
N SER A 13 23.34 25.14 0.70
CA SER A 13 23.39 24.07 -0.29
C SER A 13 23.23 22.69 0.34
N ALA A 14 23.87 22.44 1.49
CA ALA A 14 23.71 21.19 2.22
C ALA A 14 22.27 21.02 2.74
N ALA A 15 21.65 22.06 3.28
CA ALA A 15 20.26 22.03 3.73
C ALA A 15 19.29 21.76 2.57
N ALA A 16 19.44 22.46 1.44
CA ALA A 16 18.64 22.24 0.25
C ALA A 16 18.84 20.81 -0.30
N GLY A 17 20.08 20.32 -0.35
CA GLY A 17 20.37 18.94 -0.74
C GLY A 17 19.74 17.91 0.19
N GLY A 18 19.72 18.17 1.50
CA GLY A 18 19.04 17.34 2.49
C GLY A 18 17.53 17.26 2.24
N LEU A 19 16.87 18.39 1.97
CA LEU A 19 15.43 18.43 1.66
C LEU A 19 15.09 17.67 0.38
N VAL A 20 15.93 17.80 -0.66
CA VAL A 20 15.74 17.05 -1.91
C VAL A 20 15.94 15.56 -1.70
N LEU A 21 16.94 15.15 -0.93
CA LEU A 21 17.17 13.75 -0.59
C LEU A 21 15.98 13.17 0.18
N ASP A 22 15.45 13.92 1.14
CA ASP A 22 14.29 13.53 1.92
C ASP A 22 13.06 13.32 1.01
N ALA A 23 12.68 14.35 0.24
CA ALA A 23 11.51 14.33 -0.63
C ALA A 23 11.58 13.27 -1.75
N VAL A 24 12.77 12.92 -2.25
CA VAL A 24 12.92 12.02 -3.41
C VAL A 24 13.28 10.59 -3.00
N ALA A 25 14.03 10.39 -1.92
CA ALA A 25 14.55 9.08 -1.56
C ALA A 25 13.99 8.53 -0.25
N ILE A 26 13.66 9.40 0.71
CA ILE A 26 13.19 8.98 2.04
C ILE A 26 11.67 8.93 2.04
N GLU A 27 11.00 10.07 1.89
CA GLU A 27 9.55 10.22 1.97
C GLU A 27 8.79 9.23 1.04
N PRO A 28 9.16 9.06 -0.25
CA PRO A 28 8.44 8.14 -1.14
C PRO A 28 8.62 6.66 -0.79
N ARG A 29 9.62 6.33 0.03
CA ARG A 29 9.90 4.97 0.52
C ARG A 29 9.48 4.77 1.97
N ALA A 30 9.08 5.85 2.65
CA ALA A 30 9.17 5.89 4.10
C ALA A 30 8.09 5.11 4.82
N ILE A 31 6.92 4.82 4.21
CA ILE A 31 5.81 4.43 5.06
C ILE A 31 4.94 3.31 4.48
N LEU A 32 5.30 2.08 4.85
CA LEU A 32 4.36 0.97 4.99
C LEU A 32 4.20 0.71 6.48
N TRP A 33 3.00 0.92 7.03
CA TRP A 33 2.68 0.57 8.42
C TRP A 33 2.08 -0.83 8.48
N VAL A 34 2.75 -1.74 9.17
CA VAL A 34 2.25 -3.10 9.42
C VAL A 34 1.89 -3.22 10.90
N ASN A 35 0.60 -3.40 11.19
CA ASN A 35 0.09 -3.58 12.55
C ASN A 35 -0.32 -5.05 12.74
N MET A 36 0.14 -5.64 13.84
CA MET A 36 -0.13 -7.03 14.18
C MET A 36 -1.00 -7.12 15.42
N VAL A 37 -2.24 -7.56 15.24
CA VAL A 37 -3.18 -7.81 16.35
C VAL A 37 -3.32 -9.33 16.54
N ARG A 38 -3.02 -9.82 17.74
CA ARG A 38 -3.23 -11.21 18.12
C ARG A 38 -4.44 -11.32 19.04
N LEU A 39 -5.47 -12.00 18.55
CA LEU A 39 -6.69 -12.26 19.31
C LEU A 39 -6.69 -13.71 19.79
N ARG A 40 -6.88 -13.92 21.09
CA ARG A 40 -7.02 -15.25 21.70
C ARG A 40 -8.46 -15.39 22.19
N LEU A 41 -9.29 -16.04 21.38
CA LEU A 41 -10.73 -16.16 21.65
C LEU A 41 -11.05 -17.28 22.66
N SER A 42 -10.28 -18.38 22.63
CA SER A 42 -10.37 -19.48 23.59
C SER A 42 -9.09 -20.34 23.50
N ASP A 43 -8.72 -20.98 24.60
CA ASP A 43 -7.56 -21.88 24.65
C ASP A 43 -7.77 -23.20 23.89
N ASN A 44 -9.03 -23.56 23.60
CA ASN A 44 -9.41 -24.87 23.07
C ASN A 44 -10.01 -24.83 21.66
N LEU A 45 -9.81 -23.76 20.89
CA LEU A 45 -10.32 -23.68 19.52
C LEU A 45 -9.71 -24.73 18.59
N GLY A 46 -8.51 -25.22 18.89
CA GLY A 46 -7.85 -26.27 18.10
C GLY A 46 -7.36 -25.81 16.71
N PHE A 47 -7.55 -24.55 16.36
CA PHE A 47 -7.04 -23.93 15.15
C PHE A 47 -6.52 -22.51 15.42
N SER A 48 -5.66 -22.03 14.53
CA SER A 48 -5.20 -20.65 14.47
C SER A 48 -5.55 -20.09 13.10
N LEU A 49 -5.88 -18.80 13.03
CA LEU A 49 -6.18 -18.13 11.78
C LEU A 49 -5.30 -16.89 11.63
N LYS A 50 -4.67 -16.75 10.47
CA LYS A 50 -3.90 -15.58 10.07
C LYS A 50 -4.66 -14.81 9.00
N ILE A 51 -4.95 -13.55 9.29
CA ILE A 51 -5.66 -12.68 8.37
C ILE A 51 -4.76 -11.51 8.01
N ALA A 52 -4.53 -11.30 6.71
CA ALA A 52 -3.99 -10.04 6.21
C ALA A 52 -5.15 -9.09 5.91
N HIS A 53 -5.05 -7.86 6.40
CA HIS A 53 -6.07 -6.84 6.21
C HIS A 53 -5.44 -5.58 5.60
N LEU A 54 -5.93 -5.19 4.43
CA LEU A 54 -5.50 -4.01 3.68
C LEU A 54 -6.69 -3.08 3.44
N SER A 55 -6.42 -1.78 3.31
CA SER A 55 -7.44 -0.77 3.06
C SER A 55 -6.80 0.47 2.46
N ASP A 56 -7.57 1.28 1.72
CA ASP A 56 -7.26 2.67 1.36
C ASP A 56 -5.90 2.85 0.63
N SER A 57 -5.59 1.97 -0.32
CA SER A 57 -4.33 2.09 -1.09
C SER A 57 -4.36 3.21 -2.13
N HIS A 58 -5.55 3.68 -2.53
CA HIS A 58 -5.79 4.89 -3.30
C HIS A 58 -4.99 5.02 -4.61
N PHE A 59 -4.70 3.93 -5.33
CA PHE A 59 -3.87 3.99 -6.53
C PHE A 59 -4.35 5.05 -7.55
N PRO A 60 -3.43 5.77 -8.23
CA PRO A 60 -2.00 5.84 -7.97
C PRO A 60 -1.70 6.96 -6.96
N SER A 61 -1.59 6.64 -5.66
CA SER A 61 -1.32 7.63 -4.62
C SER A 61 0.09 7.51 -4.04
N ALA A 62 0.63 6.29 -3.97
CA ALA A 62 1.93 5.99 -3.38
C ALA A 62 2.95 5.51 -4.41
N SER A 63 4.21 5.44 -3.99
CA SER A 63 5.29 4.90 -4.80
C SER A 63 5.09 3.40 -5.08
N PRO A 64 5.37 2.89 -6.29
CA PRO A 64 5.37 1.46 -6.61
C PRO A 64 6.19 0.60 -5.63
N LEU A 65 7.22 1.18 -5.02
CA LEU A 65 8.04 0.52 -4.01
C LEU A 65 7.24 0.16 -2.73
N VAL A 66 6.32 1.03 -2.31
CA VAL A 66 5.48 0.79 -1.12
C VAL A 66 4.50 -0.34 -1.38
N TYR A 67 3.90 -0.37 -2.57
CA TYR A 67 2.99 -1.44 -2.97
C TYR A 67 3.71 -2.78 -3.11
N GLY A 68 4.90 -2.81 -3.72
CA GLY A 68 5.72 -4.01 -3.78
C GLY A 68 6.06 -4.55 -2.38
N LYS A 69 6.47 -3.66 -1.47
CA LYS A 69 6.73 -4.04 -0.07
C LYS A 69 5.49 -4.55 0.64
N ALA A 70 4.31 -3.97 0.40
CA ALA A 70 3.06 -4.47 0.99
C ALA A 70 2.76 -5.90 0.54
N VAL A 71 2.99 -6.22 -0.74
CA VAL A 71 2.87 -7.61 -1.24
C VAL A 71 3.87 -8.53 -0.56
N GLU A 72 5.13 -8.11 -0.42
CA GLU A 72 6.17 -8.90 0.26
C GLU A 72 5.82 -9.19 1.73
N GLU A 73 5.32 -8.21 2.47
CA GLU A 73 4.89 -8.38 3.86
C GLU A 73 3.71 -9.35 3.97
N VAL A 74 2.72 -9.25 3.07
CA VAL A 74 1.58 -10.19 3.03
C VAL A 74 2.06 -11.61 2.70
N LYS A 75 2.93 -11.77 1.70
CA LYS A 75 3.53 -13.07 1.34
C LYS A 75 4.33 -13.66 2.49
N GLY A 76 5.18 -12.86 3.13
CA GLY A 76 5.99 -13.27 4.28
C GLY A 76 5.16 -13.64 5.52
N PHE A 77 4.01 -12.99 5.71
CA PHE A 77 3.08 -13.32 6.79
C PHE A 77 2.40 -14.69 6.60
N ASN A 78 2.24 -15.12 5.34
CA ASN A 78 1.57 -16.35 4.92
C ASN A 78 0.17 -16.47 5.55
N PRO A 79 -0.78 -15.57 5.20
CA PRO A 79 -2.13 -15.56 5.75
C PRO A 79 -2.97 -16.72 5.19
N ASP A 80 -4.02 -17.07 5.92
CA ASP A 80 -5.08 -17.96 5.43
C ASP A 80 -6.07 -17.20 4.52
N TYR A 81 -6.26 -15.90 4.79
CA TYR A 81 -7.15 -15.02 4.03
C TYR A 81 -6.59 -13.60 3.94
N VAL A 82 -6.87 -12.94 2.81
CA VAL A 82 -6.63 -11.51 2.59
C VAL A 82 -7.98 -10.81 2.49
N PHE A 83 -8.18 -9.75 3.28
CA PHE A 83 -9.33 -8.85 3.13
C PHE A 83 -8.84 -7.47 2.74
N PHE A 84 -9.44 -6.92 1.69
CA PHE A 84 -9.23 -5.56 1.23
C PHE A 84 -10.54 -4.77 1.41
N THR A 85 -10.55 -3.81 2.34
CA THR A 85 -11.78 -3.12 2.77
C THR A 85 -11.94 -1.71 2.21
N GLY A 86 -11.80 -1.55 0.90
CA GLY A 86 -12.20 -0.34 0.20
C GLY A 86 -11.08 0.57 -0.26
N ASP A 87 -11.44 1.44 -1.19
CA ASP A 87 -10.62 2.47 -1.82
C ASP A 87 -9.26 2.00 -2.39
N PRO A 88 -9.21 0.87 -3.14
CA PRO A 88 -8.02 0.50 -3.88
C PRO A 88 -7.64 1.54 -4.94
N VAL A 89 -8.58 2.30 -5.51
CA VAL A 89 -8.26 3.23 -6.60
C VAL A 89 -8.91 4.60 -6.43
N SER A 90 -8.16 5.65 -6.75
CA SER A 90 -8.65 7.04 -6.73
C SER A 90 -8.91 7.60 -8.12
N SER A 91 -8.33 7.01 -9.16
CA SER A 91 -8.48 7.48 -10.54
C SER A 91 -8.29 6.39 -11.58
N LYS A 92 -8.73 6.63 -12.81
CA LYS A 92 -8.61 5.68 -13.93
C LYS A 92 -7.16 5.25 -14.22
N ALA A 93 -6.19 6.12 -13.94
CA ALA A 93 -4.79 5.87 -14.22
C ALA A 93 -4.21 4.72 -13.37
N GLY A 94 -4.73 4.51 -12.16
CA GLY A 94 -4.24 3.49 -11.23
C GLY A 94 -4.87 2.11 -11.40
N LEU A 95 -5.81 1.93 -12.33
CA LEU A 95 -6.57 0.67 -12.44
C LEU A 95 -5.70 -0.52 -12.80
N LYS A 96 -4.76 -0.34 -13.73
CA LYS A 96 -3.84 -1.41 -14.13
C LYS A 96 -2.96 -1.81 -12.94
N ASP A 97 -2.46 -0.83 -12.21
CA ASP A 97 -1.61 -1.06 -11.05
C ASP A 97 -2.37 -1.79 -9.93
N VAL A 98 -3.66 -1.46 -9.73
CA VAL A 98 -4.55 -2.19 -8.81
C VAL A 98 -4.78 -3.62 -9.25
N GLU A 99 -5.02 -3.87 -10.54
CA GLU A 99 -5.19 -5.24 -11.04
C GLU A 99 -3.93 -6.09 -10.80
N GLU A 100 -2.75 -5.54 -11.06
CA GLU A 100 -1.46 -6.21 -10.82
C GLU A 100 -1.21 -6.42 -9.32
N PHE A 101 -1.52 -5.43 -8.49
CA PHE A 101 -1.40 -5.51 -7.04
C PHE A 101 -2.31 -6.59 -6.45
N LEU A 102 -3.60 -6.59 -6.79
CA LEU A 102 -4.56 -7.58 -6.31
C LEU A 102 -4.19 -8.99 -6.78
N SER A 103 -3.76 -9.14 -8.04
CA SER A 103 -3.30 -10.44 -8.57
C SER A 103 -2.11 -10.96 -7.75
N SER A 104 -1.15 -10.10 -7.44
CA SER A 104 0.03 -10.46 -6.64
C SER A 104 -0.32 -10.87 -5.21
N LEU A 105 -1.37 -10.29 -4.62
CA LEU A 105 -1.88 -10.69 -3.30
C LEU A 105 -2.57 -12.05 -3.33
N THR A 106 -3.34 -12.34 -4.39
CA THR A 106 -4.07 -13.62 -4.53
C THR A 106 -3.17 -14.85 -4.68
N GLU A 107 -1.90 -14.65 -5.05
CA GLU A 107 -0.87 -15.70 -5.00
C GLU A 107 -0.58 -16.19 -3.58
N SER A 108 -0.91 -15.39 -2.56
CA SER A 108 -0.63 -15.71 -1.15
C SER A 108 -1.78 -16.49 -0.50
N ALA A 109 -3.02 -16.04 -0.72
CA ALA A 109 -4.23 -16.59 -0.14
C ALA A 109 -5.49 -16.05 -0.84
N PRO A 110 -6.67 -16.66 -0.65
CA PRO A 110 -7.93 -16.11 -1.14
C PRO A 110 -8.13 -14.66 -0.69
N LEU A 111 -8.49 -13.79 -1.64
CA LEU A 111 -8.68 -12.36 -1.43
C LEU A 111 -10.16 -11.99 -1.52
N TYR A 112 -10.63 -11.22 -0.54
CA TYR A 112 -11.97 -10.65 -0.54
C TYR A 112 -11.89 -9.13 -0.59
N LEU A 113 -12.48 -8.52 -1.61
CA LEU A 113 -12.51 -7.07 -1.81
C LEU A 113 -13.92 -6.53 -1.53
N VAL A 114 -14.00 -5.51 -0.69
CA VAL A 114 -15.19 -4.66 -0.52
C VAL A 114 -14.89 -3.29 -1.09
N TRP A 115 -15.90 -2.67 -1.69
CA TRP A 115 -15.80 -1.36 -2.33
C TRP A 115 -15.91 -0.23 -1.31
N GLY A 116 -15.06 0.77 -1.45
CA GLY A 116 -15.10 2.02 -0.71
C GLY A 116 -15.86 3.12 -1.47
N ASN A 117 -15.84 4.34 -0.91
CA ASN A 117 -16.56 5.48 -1.47
C ASN A 117 -15.84 6.10 -2.68
N TRP A 118 -14.51 6.03 -2.75
CA TRP A 118 -13.74 6.56 -3.89
C TRP A 118 -13.84 5.66 -5.12
N ASP A 119 -14.06 4.37 -4.91
CA ASP A 119 -14.32 3.45 -6.01
C ASP A 119 -15.61 3.78 -6.76
N GLN A 120 -16.53 4.51 -6.09
CA GLN A 120 -17.76 4.97 -6.70
C GLN A 120 -17.54 6.08 -7.73
N ILE A 121 -16.57 6.95 -7.49
CA ILE A 121 -16.18 8.00 -8.44
C ILE A 121 -15.46 7.36 -9.64
N ALA A 122 -14.83 6.20 -9.44
CA ALA A 122 -14.27 5.37 -10.49
C ALA A 122 -15.30 4.43 -11.17
N HIS A 123 -16.59 4.45 -10.78
CA HIS A 123 -17.63 3.49 -11.20
C HIS A 123 -17.74 3.29 -12.72
N LEU A 124 -17.58 4.36 -13.52
CA LEU A 124 -17.68 4.27 -14.99
C LEU A 124 -16.53 3.47 -15.64
N VAL A 125 -15.49 3.11 -14.89
CA VAL A 125 -14.34 2.34 -15.41
C VAL A 125 -14.24 0.95 -14.81
N TRP A 126 -14.74 0.78 -13.59
CA TRP A 126 -14.79 -0.53 -12.96
C TRP A 126 -15.85 -1.46 -13.56
N GLU A 127 -16.97 -0.98 -14.11
CA GLU A 127 -17.93 -1.87 -14.78
C GLU A 127 -17.30 -2.68 -15.92
N LYS A 128 -16.38 -2.05 -16.67
CA LYS A 128 -15.66 -2.70 -17.77
C LYS A 128 -14.65 -3.77 -17.29
N HIS A 129 -14.15 -3.63 -16.06
CA HIS A 129 -13.15 -4.52 -15.46
C HIS A 129 -13.73 -5.45 -14.39
N ARG A 130 -15.00 -5.26 -13.99
CA ARG A 130 -15.69 -6.02 -12.93
C ARG A 130 -15.62 -7.53 -13.14
N LYS A 131 -15.80 -7.98 -14.39
CA LYS A 131 -15.70 -9.41 -14.73
C LYS A 131 -14.30 -9.97 -14.52
N LYS A 132 -13.26 -9.17 -14.80
CA LYS A 132 -11.86 -9.57 -14.63
C LYS A 132 -11.49 -9.60 -13.15
N LEU A 133 -11.98 -8.65 -12.36
CA LEU A 133 -11.70 -8.60 -10.91
C LEU A 133 -12.47 -9.64 -10.12
N ALA A 134 -13.70 -9.96 -10.50
CA ALA A 134 -14.43 -11.10 -9.95
C ALA A 134 -13.83 -12.48 -10.34
N GLN A 135 -12.85 -12.51 -11.25
CA GLN A 135 -12.04 -13.72 -11.51
C GLN A 135 -10.77 -13.75 -10.65
N ILE A 136 -10.34 -12.59 -10.13
CA ILE A 136 -9.16 -12.44 -9.27
C ILE A 136 -9.56 -12.65 -7.79
N CYS A 137 -10.74 -12.16 -7.39
CA CYS A 137 -11.29 -12.22 -6.02
C CYS A 137 -12.67 -12.90 -6.06
#